data_AF-A0A1V2PXV4-F1
#
_entry.id   AF-A0A1V2PXV4-F1
#
_cell.length_a   1.000
_cell.length_b   1.000
_cell.length_c   1.000
_cell.angle_alpha   90.00
_cell.angle_beta   90.00
_cell.angle_gamma   90.00
#
_symmetry.space_group_name_H-M   'P 1'
#
loop_
_entity.id
_entity.type
_entity.pdbx_description
1 polymer ?
#
loop_
_entity_poly.entity_id
_entity_poly.type
_entity_poly.pdbx_seq_one_letter_code
_entity_poly.pdbx_strand_id
1 'polypeptide(L)'
;MTEVLLKIGELAARAGVSIRTVDYYTCLGLISPAQRTAGNYRLYEPGDVERIHLVQRLELQGVPLDEIATAFNTRQADVTPILDRIDEDLRALHAATESASPEAHGVLAAIATRVHSLVTLALDIPPLP
;
A
#
# COMPACT_ATOMS: atom_id res chain seq x y z
N MET A 1 1.63 -21.78 9.28
CA MET A 1 2.82 -21.98 10.15
C MET A 1 2.97 -20.71 10.96
N THR A 2 2.82 -20.76 12.29
CA THR A 2 2.96 -19.58 13.14
C THR A 2 4.44 -19.26 13.27
N GLU A 3 4.96 -18.40 12.39
CA GLU A 3 6.35 -17.95 12.50
C GLU A 3 6.55 -17.15 13.80
N VAL A 4 7.69 -17.37 14.44
CA VAL A 4 8.06 -16.75 15.72
C VAL A 4 8.29 -15.25 15.52
N LEU A 5 7.80 -14.43 16.45
CA LEU A 5 8.02 -12.98 16.46
C LEU A 5 9.51 -12.62 16.38
N LEU A 6 9.82 -11.55 15.66
CA LEU A 6 11.18 -11.12 15.34
C LEU A 6 11.62 -9.96 16.23
N LYS A 7 12.86 -10.00 16.70
CA LYS A 7 13.49 -8.79 17.27
C LYS A 7 13.80 -7.78 16.17
N ILE A 8 13.94 -6.51 16.54
CA ILE A 8 14.25 -5.43 15.59
C ILE A 8 15.48 -5.73 14.69
N GLY A 9 16.53 -6.36 15.24
CA GLY A 9 17.71 -6.74 14.47
C GLY A 9 17.46 -7.89 13.49
N GLU A 10 16.61 -8.85 13.84
CA GLU A 10 16.23 -9.96 12.97
C GLU A 10 15.31 -9.45 11.84
N LEU A 11 14.36 -8.58 12.17
CA LEU A 11 13.50 -7.91 11.19
C LEU A 11 14.34 -7.09 10.21
N ALA A 12 15.28 -6.28 10.71
CA ALA A 12 16.17 -5.47 9.89
C ALA A 12 17.00 -6.33 8.93
N ALA A 13 17.59 -7.42 9.44
CA ALA A 13 18.38 -8.34 8.63
C ALA A 13 17.54 -9.04 7.54
N ARG A 14 16.35 -9.53 7.88
CA ARG A 14 15.45 -10.18 6.91
C ARG A 14 14.92 -9.22 5.85
N ALA A 15 14.60 -7.99 6.24
CA ALA A 15 14.11 -6.98 5.32
C ALA A 15 15.23 -6.27 4.52
N GLY A 16 16.51 -6.53 4.83
CA GLY A 16 17.64 -5.91 4.14
C GLY A 16 17.80 -4.41 4.45
N VAL A 17 17.37 -3.97 5.64
CA VAL A 17 17.43 -2.57 6.07
C VAL A 17 18.24 -2.40 7.33
N SER A 18 18.59 -1.16 7.67
CA SER A 18 19.23 -0.87 8.95
C SER A 18 18.23 -0.95 10.11
N ILE A 19 18.72 -1.26 11.31
CA ILE A 19 17.91 -1.17 12.55
C ILE A 19 17.30 0.23 12.70
N ARG A 20 18.04 1.27 12.29
CA ARG A 20 17.57 2.66 12.32
C ARG A 20 16.37 2.88 11.38
N THR A 21 16.33 2.22 10.23
CA THR A 21 15.20 2.26 9.30
C THR A 21 13.97 1.61 9.91
N VAL A 22 14.13 0.45 10.56
CA VAL A 22 13.02 -0.22 11.27
C VAL A 22 12.48 0.65 12.41
N ASP A 23 13.38 1.27 13.19
CA ASP A 23 12.99 2.19 14.25
C ASP A 23 12.26 3.43 13.69
N TYR A 24 12.76 3.98 12.58
CA TYR A 24 12.12 5.11 11.90
C TYR A 24 10.73 4.78 11.37
N TYR A 25 10.57 3.65 10.68
CA TYR A 25 9.26 3.19 10.21
C TYR A 25 8.30 2.86 11.36
N THR A 26 8.83 2.39 12.49
CA THR A 26 8.02 2.19 13.71
C THR A 26 7.50 3.54 14.25
N CYS A 27 8.34 4.57 14.29
CA CYS A 27 7.94 5.92 14.71
C CYS A 27 6.91 6.54 13.77
N LEU A 28 7.00 6.25 12.46
CA LEU A 28 6.01 6.67 11.46
C LEU A 28 4.72 5.84 11.50
N GLY A 29 4.60 4.82 12.35
CA GLY A 29 3.44 3.93 12.40
C GLY A 29 3.30 3.01 11.18
N LEU A 30 4.30 2.99 10.29
CA LEU A 30 4.34 2.12 9.12
C LEU A 30 4.40 0.66 9.52
N ILE A 31 5.08 0.33 10.61
CA ILE A 31 5.09 -0.99 11.26
C ILE A 31 4.88 -0.79 12.75
N SER A 32 4.36 -1.80 13.45
CA SER A 32 4.09 -1.70 14.88
C SER A 32 4.51 -2.98 15.58
N PRO A 33 5.24 -2.90 16.70
CA PRO A 33 5.63 -4.10 17.44
C PRO A 33 4.38 -4.80 17.98
N ALA A 34 4.20 -6.07 17.62
CA ALA A 34 3.11 -6.90 18.12
C ALA A 34 3.19 -7.11 19.63
N GLN A 35 4.42 -7.25 20.16
CA GLN A 35 4.64 -7.52 21.58
C GLN A 35 5.94 -6.89 22.09
N ARG A 36 6.11 -6.95 23.40
CA ARG A 36 7.38 -6.66 24.07
C ARG A 36 7.78 -7.87 24.92
N THR A 37 9.07 -8.19 24.90
CA THR A 37 9.65 -9.22 25.80
C THR A 37 9.65 -8.75 27.26
N ALA A 38 9.85 -9.67 28.21
CA ALA A 38 10.08 -9.34 29.62
C ALA A 38 11.28 -8.40 29.86
N GLY A 39 12.27 -8.41 28.95
CA GLY A 39 13.40 -7.47 28.94
C GLY A 39 13.13 -6.14 28.22
N ASN A 40 11.86 -5.84 27.90
CA ASN A 40 11.40 -4.63 27.20
C ASN A 40 11.89 -4.46 25.74
N TYR A 41 12.42 -5.52 25.11
CA TYR A 41 12.70 -5.51 23.68
C TYR A 41 11.42 -5.59 22.85
N ARG A 42 11.34 -4.79 21.78
CA ARG A 42 10.25 -4.81 20.79
C ARG A 42 10.31 -6.08 19.94
N LEU A 43 9.15 -6.71 19.76
CA LEU A 43 8.95 -7.87 18.91
C LEU A 43 7.97 -7.52 17.78
N TYR A 44 8.30 -7.94 16.58
CA TYR A 44 7.60 -7.65 15.33
C TYR A 44 7.05 -8.93 14.73
N GLU A 45 6.01 -8.82 13.92
CA GLU A 45 5.50 -9.97 13.20
C GLU A 45 6.40 -10.27 12.01
N PRO A 46 6.54 -11.54 11.62
CA PRO A 46 7.22 -11.91 10.38
C PRO A 46 6.65 -11.19 9.14
N GLY A 47 5.34 -10.91 9.13
CA GLY A 47 4.68 -10.12 8.08
C GLY A 47 5.18 -8.68 7.96
N ASP A 48 5.84 -8.13 8.99
CA ASP A 48 6.44 -6.79 8.92
C ASP A 48 7.61 -6.74 7.92
N VAL A 49 8.21 -7.89 7.55
CA VAL A 49 9.24 -7.96 6.49
C VAL A 49 8.66 -7.54 5.14
N GLU A 50 7.57 -8.17 4.73
CA GLU A 50 6.88 -7.86 3.47
C GLU A 50 6.35 -6.43 3.46
N ARG A 51 5.94 -5.94 4.63
CA ARG A 51 5.49 -4.57 4.81
C ARG A 51 6.61 -3.55 4.59
N ILE A 52 7.81 -3.81 5.11
CA ILE A 52 9.00 -2.99 4.84
C ILE A 52 9.31 -3.00 3.34
N HIS A 53 9.27 -4.16 2.68
CA HIS A 53 9.51 -4.25 1.24
C HIS A 53 8.47 -3.48 0.42
N LEU A 54 7.21 -3.49 0.83
CA LEU A 54 6.16 -2.69 0.19
C LEU A 54 6.45 -1.19 0.30
N VAL A 55 6.81 -0.69 1.49
CA VAL A 55 7.20 0.72 1.68
C VAL A 55 8.37 1.09 0.77
N GLN A 56 9.42 0.26 0.71
CA GLN A 56 10.57 0.52 -0.17
C GLN A 56 10.19 0.56 -1.66
N ARG A 57 9.31 -0.34 -2.11
CA ARG A 57 8.83 -0.34 -3.51
C ARG A 57 8.06 0.94 -3.84
N LEU A 58 7.25 1.44 -2.91
CA LEU A 58 6.50 2.69 -3.08
C LEU A 58 7.44 3.91 -3.11
N GLU A 59 8.45 3.96 -2.22
CA GLU A 59 9.48 5.01 -2.24
C GLU A 59 10.26 5.00 -3.58
N LEU A 60 10.57 3.83 -4.13
CA LEU A 60 11.23 3.70 -5.45
C LEU A 60 10.37 4.18 -6.62
N GLN A 61 9.04 4.17 -6.47
CA GLN A 61 8.10 4.72 -7.46
C GLN A 61 7.89 6.24 -7.30
N GLY A 62 8.56 6.87 -6.33
CA GLY A 62 8.49 8.31 -6.09
C GLY A 62 7.33 8.74 -5.19
N VAL A 63 6.65 7.80 -4.54
CA VAL A 63 5.65 8.14 -3.53
C VAL A 63 6.37 8.61 -2.27
N PRO A 64 6.08 9.80 -1.75
CA PRO A 64 6.80 10.33 -0.61
C PRO A 64 6.37 9.59 0.68
N LEU A 65 7.33 9.39 1.58
CA LEU A 65 7.17 8.49 2.73
C LEU A 65 6.08 8.96 3.72
N ASP A 66 5.80 10.25 3.78
CA ASP A 66 4.71 10.84 4.57
C ASP A 66 3.32 10.51 3.99
N GLU A 67 3.15 10.47 2.67
CA GLU A 67 1.93 9.98 2.03
C GLU A 67 1.74 8.48 2.28
N ILE A 68 2.82 7.70 2.18
CA ILE A 68 2.81 6.28 2.52
C ILE A 68 2.38 6.11 3.99
N ALA A 69 3.01 6.82 4.92
CA ALA A 69 2.68 6.77 6.34
C ALA A 69 1.23 7.18 6.61
N THR A 70 0.73 8.21 5.93
CA THR A 70 -0.66 8.64 6.04
C THR A 70 -1.60 7.53 5.61
N ALA A 71 -1.36 6.91 4.45
CA ALA A 71 -2.19 5.82 3.94
C ALA A 71 -2.23 4.61 4.89
N PHE A 72 -1.08 4.22 5.47
CA PHE A 72 -1.00 3.08 6.40
C PHE A 72 -1.58 3.37 7.79
N ASN A 73 -1.49 4.60 8.28
CA ASN A 73 -1.99 4.98 9.60
C ASN A 73 -3.48 5.34 9.59
N THR A 74 -4.05 5.53 8.41
CA THR A 74 -5.49 5.72 8.25
C THR A 74 -6.19 4.36 8.39
N ARG A 75 -6.19 3.82 9.62
CA ARG A 75 -7.04 2.70 10.03
C ARG A 75 -8.48 3.13 9.78
N GLN A 76 -9.11 2.55 8.76
CA GLN A 76 -10.49 2.85 8.37
C GLN A 76 -10.68 4.33 8.02
N ALA A 77 -9.99 4.82 6.99
CA ALA A 77 -10.66 5.85 6.19
C ALA A 77 -11.95 5.19 5.73
N ASP A 78 -13.07 5.84 6.03
CA ASP A 78 -14.26 5.62 5.25
C ASP A 78 -13.84 5.72 3.78
N VAL A 79 -13.78 4.59 3.09
CA VAL A 79 -13.39 4.50 1.68
C VAL A 79 -14.53 4.96 0.79
N THR A 80 -15.73 5.10 1.34
CA THR A 80 -16.94 5.58 0.68
C THR A 80 -16.70 6.92 -0.03
N PRO A 81 -16.14 7.99 0.57
CA PRO A 81 -15.85 9.24 -0.15
C PRO A 81 -14.84 9.09 -1.30
N ILE A 82 -13.92 8.12 -1.24
CA ILE A 82 -12.98 7.86 -2.35
C ILE A 82 -13.72 7.13 -3.48
N LEU A 83 -14.53 6.13 -3.14
CA LEU A 83 -15.35 5.37 -4.08
C LEU A 83 -16.41 6.25 -4.76
N ASP A 84 -17.07 7.11 -3.99
CA ASP A 84 -18.06 8.09 -4.50
C ASP A 84 -17.42 9.04 -5.52
N ARG A 85 -16.18 9.49 -5.25
CA ARG A 85 -15.43 10.33 -6.18
C ARG A 85 -15.04 9.58 -7.44
N ILE A 86 -14.60 8.32 -7.32
CA ILE A 86 -14.29 7.47 -8.48
C ILE A 86 -15.55 7.23 -9.33
N ASP A 87 -16.71 6.98 -8.71
CA ASP A 87 -17.98 6.79 -9.41
C ASP A 87 -18.47 8.06 -10.09
N GLU A 88 -18.25 9.24 -9.51
CA GLU A 88 -18.52 10.52 -10.16
C GLU A 88 -17.60 10.74 -11.36
N ASP A 89 -16.29 10.50 -11.20
CA ASP A 89 -15.30 10.65 -12.27
C ASP A 89 -15.58 9.67 -13.43
N LEU A 90 -15.95 8.43 -13.12
CA LEU A 90 -16.34 7.42 -14.13
C LEU A 90 -17.62 7.83 -14.87
N ARG A 91 -18.63 8.37 -14.16
CA ARG A 91 -19.85 8.89 -14.80
C ARG A 91 -19.56 10.09 -15.69
N ALA A 92 -18.71 11.01 -15.24
CA ALA A 92 -18.26 12.14 -16.04
C ALA A 92 -17.49 11.69 -17.29
N LEU A 93 -16.62 10.68 -17.16
CA LEU A 93 -15.88 10.12 -18.27
C LEU A 93 -16.80 9.40 -19.26
N HIS A 94 -17.74 8.58 -18.81
CA HIS A 94 -18.74 7.94 -19.68
C HIS A 94 -19.59 8.98 -20.43
N ALA A 95 -20.09 10.02 -19.73
CA ALA A 95 -20.85 11.09 -20.37
C ALA A 95 -20.00 11.85 -21.41
N ALA A 96 -18.73 12.10 -21.12
CA ALA A 96 -17.78 12.71 -22.06
C ALA A 96 -17.48 11.78 -23.24
N THR A 97 -17.47 10.46 -23.03
CA THR A 97 -17.27 9.46 -24.09
C THR A 97 -18.49 9.41 -25.01
N GLU A 98 -19.70 9.36 -24.47
CA GLU A 98 -20.96 9.36 -25.22
C GLU A 98 -21.18 10.62 -26.06
N SER A 99 -20.58 11.74 -25.65
CA SER A 99 -20.61 13.02 -26.39
C SER A 99 -19.37 13.26 -27.26
N ALA A 100 -18.39 12.36 -27.25
CA ALA A 100 -17.18 12.48 -28.06
C ALA A 100 -17.34 11.81 -29.44
N SER A 101 -16.59 12.30 -30.43
CA SER A 101 -16.58 11.74 -31.77
C SER A 101 -16.12 10.27 -31.77
N PRO A 102 -16.45 9.47 -32.81
CA PRO A 102 -16.06 8.05 -32.90
C PRO A 102 -14.55 7.79 -32.79
N GLU A 103 -13.71 8.79 -33.10
CA GLU A 103 -12.24 8.71 -33.00
C GLU A 103 -11.75 8.75 -31.54
N ALA A 104 -12.45 9.47 -30.65
CA ALA A 104 -12.10 9.58 -29.24
C ALA A 104 -12.45 8.31 -28.43
N HIS A 105 -13.49 7.58 -28.87
CA HIS A 105 -13.93 6.33 -28.24
C HIS A 105 -12.82 5.26 -28.22
N GLY A 106 -12.03 5.16 -29.29
CA GLY A 106 -10.95 4.18 -29.39
C GLY A 106 -9.84 4.42 -28.36
N VAL A 107 -9.47 5.69 -28.14
CA VAL A 107 -8.43 6.06 -27.18
C VAL A 107 -8.92 5.86 -25.74
N LEU A 108 -10.16 6.27 -25.44
CA LEU A 108 -10.76 6.10 -24.11
C LEU A 108 -10.93 4.63 -23.73
N ALA A 109 -11.36 3.77 -24.65
CA ALA A 109 -11.47 2.33 -24.42
C ALA A 109 -10.10 1.67 -24.14
N ALA A 110 -9.05 2.10 -24.84
CA ALA A 110 -7.69 1.61 -24.62
C ALA A 110 -7.14 2.02 -23.23
N ILE A 111 -7.37 3.27 -22.82
CA ILE A 111 -6.96 3.77 -21.49
C ILE A 111 -7.72 3.02 -20.39
N ALA A 112 -9.04 2.88 -20.50
CA ALA A 112 -9.86 2.19 -19.51
C ALA A 112 -9.45 0.71 -19.34
N THR A 113 -9.19 0.01 -20.45
CA THR A 113 -8.71 -1.38 -20.44
C THR A 113 -7.36 -1.49 -19.74
N ARG A 114 -6.46 -0.53 -19.97
CA ARG A 114 -5.14 -0.52 -19.35
C ARG A 114 -5.21 -0.26 -17.86
N VAL A 115 -6.04 0.70 -17.42
CA VAL A 115 -6.28 0.99 -16.00
C VAL A 115 -6.88 -0.23 -15.31
N HIS A 116 -7.92 -0.85 -15.89
CA HIS A 116 -8.52 -2.06 -15.34
C HIS A 116 -7.48 -3.17 -15.18
N SER A 117 -6.64 -3.41 -16.21
CA SER A 117 -5.58 -4.42 -16.15
C SER A 117 -4.56 -4.15 -15.03
N LEU A 118 -4.24 -2.88 -14.76
CA LEU A 118 -3.32 -2.50 -13.67
C LEU A 118 -3.96 -2.69 -12.29
N VAL A 119 -5.24 -2.37 -12.16
CA VAL A 119 -6.01 -2.56 -10.92
C VAL A 119 -6.17 -4.05 -10.61
N THR A 120 -6.54 -4.88 -11.59
CA THR A 120 -6.64 -6.34 -11.41
C THR A 120 -5.32 -6.94 -10.95
N LEU A 121 -4.19 -6.49 -11.51
CA LEU A 121 -2.85 -6.93 -11.11
C LEU A 121 -2.46 -6.48 -9.70
N ALA A 122 -2.96 -5.31 -9.27
CA ALA A 122 -2.78 -4.80 -7.92
C ALA A 122 -3.66 -5.50 -6.88
N LEU A 123 -4.82 -6.05 -7.28
CA LEU A 123 -5.75 -6.78 -6.42
C LEU A 123 -5.38 -8.26 -6.24
N ASP A 124 -4.55 -8.83 -7.14
CA ASP A 124 -4.00 -10.19 -7.02
C ASP A 124 -2.85 -10.30 -6.00
N ILE A 125 -2.59 -9.23 -5.24
CA ILE A 125 -1.73 -9.29 -4.06
C ILE A 125 -2.49 -10.08 -2.99
N PRO A 126 -2.03 -11.28 -2.59
CA PRO A 126 -2.75 -12.11 -1.64
C PRO A 126 -2.96 -11.34 -0.32
N PRO A 127 -4.14 -11.43 0.31
CA PRO A 127 -4.36 -10.84 1.62
C PRO A 127 -3.38 -11.49 2.60
N LEU A 128 -2.65 -10.66 3.34
CA LEU A 128 -1.69 -11.11 4.35
C LEU A 128 -2.40 -12.03 5.37
N PRO A 129 -1.81 -13.18 5.73
CA PRO A 129 -2.32 -14.08 6.76
C PRO A 129 -2.22 -13.50 8.17
#